data_AF-A0A1X7MQA0-F1
#
_entry.id   AF-A0A1X7MQA0-F1
#
_cell.length_a   1.000
_cell.length_b   1.000
_cell.length_c   1.000
_cell.angle_alpha   90.00
_cell.angle_beta   90.00
_cell.angle_gamma   90.00
#
_symmetry.space_group_name_H-M   'P 1'
#
loop_
_entity.id
_entity.type
_entity.pdbx_description
1 polymer ?
#
loop_
_entity_poly.entity_id
_entity_poly.type
_entity_poly.pdbx_seq_one_letter_code
_entity_poly.pdbx_strand_id
1 'polypeptide(L)' 'MKKAIFKQPFFYIALLNFILALAFIFQDGLLARLASFVWFLSFLLNLYNANKAVHKKQIILKNLRD' A
#
# COMPACT_ATOMS: atom_id res chain seq x y z
N MET A 1 -2.68 7.18 13.21
CA MET A 1 -2.33 5.93 12.49
C MET A 1 -1.42 5.06 13.34
N LYS A 2 -1.62 3.74 13.35
CA LYS A 2 -0.77 2.79 14.10
C LYS A 2 0.67 2.87 13.55
N LYS A 3 1.64 3.31 14.37
CA LYS A 3 3.06 3.46 13.95
C LYS A 3 3.67 2.18 13.36
N ALA A 4 3.08 1.01 13.65
CA ALA A 4 3.49 -0.28 13.14
C ALA A 4 3.33 -0.43 11.61
N ILE A 5 2.47 0.35 10.95
CA ILE A 5 2.30 0.29 9.50
C ILE A 5 3.54 0.79 8.75
N PHE A 6 4.22 1.80 9.29
CA PHE A 6 5.45 2.35 8.74
C PHE A 6 6.64 1.38 8.82
N LYS A 7 6.49 0.24 9.51
CA LYS A 7 7.51 -0.82 9.55
C LYS A 7 7.25 -1.93 8.52
N GLN A 8 6.13 -1.89 7.80
CA GLN A 8 5.79 -2.92 6.82
C GLN A 8 6.46 -2.60 5.48
N PRO A 9 7.23 -3.53 4.87
CA PRO A 9 7.81 -3.32 3.55
C PRO A 9 6.75 -2.98 2.49
N PHE A 10 5.60 -3.65 2.56
CA PHE A 10 4.45 -3.40 1.68
C PHE A 10 3.92 -1.97 1.77
N PHE A 11 4.11 -1.26 2.89
CA PHE A 11 3.71 0.15 3.00
C PHE A 11 4.58 1.05 2.11
N TYR A 12 5.89 0.82 2.07
CA TYR A 12 6.80 1.60 1.23
C TYR A 12 6.60 1.29 -0.26
N ILE A 13 6.32 0.03 -0.60
CA ILE A 13 5.95 -0.38 -1.96
C ILE A 13 4.63 0.29 -2.36
N ALA A 14 3.64 0.31 -1.47
CA ALA A 14 2.38 1.02 -1.72
C ALA A 14 2.63 2.51 -2.00
N LEU A 15 3.45 3.17 -1.16
CA LEU A 15 3.77 4.58 -1.34
C LEU A 15 4.47 4.86 -2.68
N LEU A 16 5.43 4.02 -3.08
CA LEU A 16 6.08 4.12 -4.39
C LEU A 16 5.07 3.99 -5.53
N ASN A 17 4.20 2.98 -5.47
CA ASN A 17 3.16 2.76 -6.48
C ASN A 17 2.19 3.95 -6.56
N PHE A 18 1.88 4.58 -5.42
CA PHE A 18 1.05 5.78 -5.40
C PHE A 18 1.72 6.96 -6.09
N ILE A 19 3.02 7.19 -5.83
CA ILE A 19 3.80 8.23 -6.50
C ILE A 19 3.86 7.97 -8.02
N LEU A 20 4.08 6.72 -8.43
CA LEU A 20 4.07 6.36 -9.86
C LEU A 20 2.69 6.56 -10.49
N ALA A 21 1.62 6.17 -9.81
CA ALA A 21 0.26 6.42 -10.28
C ALA A 21 0.02 7.91 -10.51
N LEU A 22 0.44 8.77 -9.57
CA LEU A 22 0.37 10.22 -9.74
C LEU A 22 1.26 10.72 -10.88
N ALA A 23 2.48 10.21 -11.03
CA ALA A 23 3.35 10.63 -12.13
C ALA A 23 2.74 10.33 -13.50
N PHE A 24 2.07 9.17 -13.66
CA PHE A 24 1.42 8.80 -14.90
C PHE A 24 0.04 9.44 -15.11
N ILE A 25 -0.70 9.80 -14.05
CA ILE A 25 -2.05 10.40 -14.20
C ILE A 25 -2.02 11.79 -14.83
N PHE A 26 -0.93 12.54 -14.63
CA PHE A 26 -0.73 13.87 -15.22
C PHE A 26 -0.07 13.82 -16.60
N GLN A 27 0.26 12.63 -17.10
CA GLN A 27 0.79 12.46 -18.45
C GLN A 27 -0.35 12.21 -19.44
N ASP A 28 -0.23 12.81 -20.62
CA ASP A 28 -1.15 12.56 -21.73
C ASP A 28 -0.89 11.21 -22.40
N GLY A 29 -1.96 10.62 -22.93
CA GLY A 29 -1.91 9.38 -23.70
C GLY A 29 -2.60 8.19 -23.03
N LEU A 30 -3.13 7.31 -23.86
CA LEU A 30 -3.86 6.12 -23.41
C LEU A 30 -2.98 5.19 -22.56
N LEU A 31 -1.72 4.99 -22.96
CA LEU A 31 -0.78 4.13 -22.23
C LEU A 31 -0.49 4.67 -20.83
N ALA A 32 -0.33 5.99 -20.68
CA ALA A 32 -0.11 6.61 -19.38
C ALA A 32 -1.32 6.42 -18.45
N ARG A 33 -2.55 6.59 -18.97
CA ARG A 33 -3.78 6.34 -18.20
C ARG A 33 -3.93 4.88 -17.76
N LEU A 34 -3.57 3.93 -18.62
CA LEU A 34 -3.58 2.51 -18.26
C LEU A 34 -2.51 2.21 -17.20
N ALA A 35 -1.30 2.74 -17.39
CA ALA A 35 -0.22 2.59 -16.43
C ALA A 35 -0.59 3.18 -15.05
N SER A 36 -1.16 4.39 -15.02
CA SER A 36 -1.60 5.02 -13.77
C SER A 36 -2.65 4.17 -13.05
N PHE A 37 -3.59 3.56 -13.79
CA PHE A 37 -4.59 2.67 -13.22
C PHE A 37 -3.97 1.41 -12.61
N VAL A 38 -3.03 0.77 -13.33
CA VAL A 38 -2.29 -0.40 -12.82
C VAL A 38 -1.53 -0.05 -11.55
N TRP A 39 -0.75 1.03 -11.55
CA TRP A 39 0.00 1.49 -10.38
C TRP A 39 -0.92 1.82 -9.20
N PHE A 40 -2.05 2.47 -9.46
CA PHE A 40 -3.03 2.78 -8.43
C PHE A 40 -3.65 1.53 -7.81
N LEU A 41 -3.99 0.52 -8.63
CA LEU A 41 -4.48 -0.77 -8.12
C LEU A 41 -3.41 -1.49 -7.30
N SER A 42 -2.16 -1.49 -7.76
CA SER A 42 -1.02 -2.04 -7.01
C SER A 42 -0.80 -1.31 -5.68
N PHE A 43 -1.04 0.01 -5.61
CA PHE A 43 -1.03 0.75 -4.36
C PHE A 43 -2.08 0.23 -3.38
N LEU A 44 -3.34 0.07 -3.83
CA LEU A 44 -4.43 -0.41 -2.97
C LEU A 44 -4.15 -1.81 -2.40
N LEU A 45 -3.67 -2.73 -3.23
CA LEU A 45 -3.35 -4.09 -2.80
C LEU A 45 -2.20 -4.13 -1.77
N ASN A 46 -1.14 -3.37 -2.01
CA ASN A 46 0.00 -3.31 -1.09
C ASN A 46 -0.38 -2.63 0.24
N LEU A 47 -1.20 -1.57 0.19
CA LEU A 47 -1.69 -0.90 1.39
C LEU A 47 -2.61 -1.81 2.22
N TYR A 48 -3.49 -2.57 1.55
CA TYR A 48 -4.32 -3.58 2.20
C TYR A 48 -3.47 -4.65 2.89
N ASN A 49 -2.46 -5.19 2.20
CA ASN A 49 -1.55 -6.19 2.76
C ASN A 49 -0.77 -5.65 3.96
N ALA A 50 -0.27 -4.42 3.89
CA ALA A 50 0.41 -3.75 5.00
C ALA A 50 -0.52 -3.62 6.22
N ASN A 51 -1.77 -3.19 6.01
CA ASN A 51 -2.77 -3.07 7.07
C ASN A 51 -3.16 -4.42 7.68
N LYS A 52 -3.33 -5.44 6.85
CA LYS A 52 -3.65 -6.81 7.28
C LYS A 52 -2.52 -7.41 8.13
N ALA A 53 -1.26 -7.20 7.74
CA ALA A 53 -0.10 -7.66 8.50
C ALA A 53 -0.03 -7.03 9.90
N VAL A 54 -0.31 -5.72 10.00
CA VAL A 54 -0.35 -5.02 11.30
C VAL A 54 -1.49 -5.53 12.18
N HIS A 55 -2.69 -5.71 11.62
CA HIS A 55 -3.83 -6.22 12.38
C HIS A 55 -3.59 -7.64 12.89
N LYS A 56 -3.06 -8.54 12.05
CA LYS A 56 -2.72 -9.91 12.46
C LYS A 56 -1.71 -9.90 13.60
N LYS A 57 -0.66 -9.08 13.52
CA LYS A 57 0.35 -8.96 14.58
C LYS A 57 -0.25 -8.50 15.91
N GLN A 58 -1.21 -7.58 15.87
CA GLN A 58 -1.86 -7.08 17.08
C GLN A 58 -2.77 -8.11 17.76
N ILE A 59 -3.48 -8.91 16.97
CA ILE A 59 -4.31 -10.01 17.50
C ILE A 59 -3.43 -11.04 18.22
N ILE A 60 -2.31 -11.44 17.60
CA ILE A 60 -1.37 -12.40 18.21
C ILE A 60 -0.79 -11.86 19.51
N LEU A 61 -0.37 -10.59 19.55
CA LEU A 61 0.17 -9.97 20.76
C LEU A 61 -0.86 -9.83 21.88
N LYS A 62 -2.15 -9.68 21.54
CA LYS A 62 -3.23 -9.68 22.53
C LYS A 62 -3.41 -11.08 23.12
N ASN A 63 -3.49 -12.11 22.29
CA ASN A 63 -3.66 -13.50 22.72
C ASN A 63 -2.47 -14.07 23.51
N LEU A 64 -1.28 -13.45 23.43
CA LEU A 64 -0.10 -13.83 24.23
C LEU A 64 -0.02 -13.11 25.59
N ARG A 65 -0.88 -12.11 25.82
CA ARG A 65 -0.94 -11.34 27.07
C ARG A 65 -2.07 -11.83 27.99
N ASP A 66 -3.08 -12.47 27.42
CA ASP A 66 -4.19 -13.13 28.11
C ASP A 66 -3.80 -14.56 28.50
#